data_AF-A0A7V6E8C6-F1
#
_entry.id   AF-A0A7V6E8C6-F1
#
_cell.length_a   1.000
_cell.length_b   1.000
_cell.length_c   1.000
_cell.angle_alpha   90.00
_cell.angle_beta   90.00
_cell.angle_gamma   90.00
#
_symmetry.space_group_name_H-M   'P 1'
#
loop_
_entity.id
_entity.type
_entity.pdbx_description
1 polymer ?
#
loop_
_entity_poly.entity_id
_entity_poly.type
_entity_poly.pdbx_seq_one_letter_code
_entity_poly.pdbx_strand_id
1 'polypeptide(L)'
;MRDLFGFALLVVVTILILFVAYQFVLPFLLKYLFGIISFFIIATIIVHRGRIHTVHFEGYFKPRAVLMLAFSAFALPLLHAFMVFLYTDFDFALIVFVINALVPVVWTTKVLFAHRRQKKRYFLEGHDLEDLIERWKKWSVALQLELDALSSLQISSDDCEPWERKLGLGPLFPKDITKEKEETMDMIKGLGNRIEDFIAKAQKALMLVQSKQGRASASDFASEEKELENACKSVLSKSKSLVDEVYSGVRAPEWEDMAMLKKGMRKVLA
;
A
#
# COMPACT_ATOMS: atom_id res chain seq x y z
N MET A 1 -31.42 45.08 19.24
CA MET A 1 -32.69 44.31 19.15
C MET A 1 -32.89 43.61 17.81
N ARG A 2 -32.46 44.17 16.66
CA ARG A 2 -32.61 43.55 15.33
C ARG A 2 -31.80 42.24 15.15
N ASP A 3 -30.62 42.15 15.77
CA ASP A 3 -29.76 40.95 15.72
C ASP A 3 -30.28 39.79 16.58
N LEU A 4 -30.93 40.09 17.71
CA LEU A 4 -31.58 39.09 18.56
C LEU A 4 -32.77 38.44 17.86
N PHE A 5 -33.54 39.22 17.09
CA PHE A 5 -34.63 38.70 16.28
C PHE A 5 -34.11 37.84 15.12
N GLY A 6 -33.05 38.28 14.43
CA GLY A 6 -32.40 37.50 13.37
C GLY A 6 -31.82 36.17 13.87
N PHE A 7 -31.18 36.18 15.04
CA PHE A 7 -30.68 34.97 15.69
C PHE A 7 -31.81 34.03 16.12
N ALA A 8 -32.86 34.55 16.77
CA ALA A 8 -34.03 33.76 17.16
C ALA A 8 -34.73 33.15 15.94
N LEU A 9 -34.88 33.91 14.85
CA LEU A 9 -35.42 33.42 13.58
C LEU A 9 -34.55 32.30 13.00
N LEU A 10 -33.23 32.46 13.00
CA LEU A 10 -32.30 31.44 12.50
C LEU A 10 -32.38 30.15 13.33
N VAL A 11 -32.50 30.26 14.66
CA VAL A 11 -32.71 29.12 15.55
C VAL A 11 -34.03 28.42 15.24
N VAL A 12 -35.14 29.16 15.13
CA VAL A 12 -36.45 28.60 14.81
C VAL A 12 -36.45 27.92 13.43
N VAL A 13 -35.87 28.56 12.42
CA VAL A 13 -35.74 27.98 11.07
C VAL A 13 -34.88 26.72 11.10
N THR A 14 -33.77 26.71 11.86
CA THR A 14 -32.91 25.53 11.99
C THR A 14 -33.64 24.37 12.67
N ILE A 15 -34.37 24.64 13.76
CA ILE A 15 -35.20 23.63 14.44
C ILE A 15 -36.29 23.11 13.50
N LEU A 16 -36.94 23.99 12.73
CA LEU A 16 -37.96 23.59 11.76
C LEU A 16 -37.36 22.71 10.64
N ILE A 17 -36.19 23.06 10.12
CA ILE A 17 -35.46 22.25 9.13
C ILE A 17 -35.13 20.88 9.71
N LEU A 18 -34.59 20.83 10.93
CA LEU A 18 -34.27 19.56 11.61
C LEU A 18 -35.52 18.71 11.85
N PHE A 19 -36.63 19.34 12.27
CA PHE A 19 -37.91 18.67 12.45
C PHE A 19 -38.43 18.09 11.14
N VAL A 20 -38.43 18.88 10.06
CA VAL A 20 -38.85 18.41 8.73
C VAL A 20 -37.95 17.29 8.24
N ALA A 21 -36.63 17.42 8.45
CA ALA A 21 -35.66 16.41 8.07
C ALA A 21 -35.89 15.09 8.83
N TYR A 22 -36.11 15.15 10.14
CA TYR A 22 -36.30 13.96 10.97
C TYR A 22 -37.67 13.30 10.77
N GLN A 23 -38.74 14.09 10.67
CA GLN A 23 -40.11 13.58 10.64
C GLN A 23 -40.54 13.13 9.23
N PHE A 24 -40.02 13.77 8.17
CA PHE A 24 -40.46 13.52 6.80
C PHE A 24 -39.34 13.00 5.91
N VAL A 25 -38.20 13.69 5.88
CA VAL A 25 -37.11 13.35 4.93
C VAL A 25 -36.47 12.02 5.28
N LEU A 26 -36.06 11.81 6.52
CA LEU A 26 -35.36 10.59 6.95
C LEU A 26 -36.24 9.34 6.78
N PRO A 27 -37.52 9.30 7.21
CA PRO A 27 -38.39 8.16 6.97
C PRO A 27 -38.64 7.92 5.49
N PHE A 28 -38.78 8.99 4.69
CA PHE A 28 -38.91 8.86 3.25
C PHE A 28 -37.66 8.24 2.61
N LEU A 29 -36.47 8.73 2.97
CA LEU A 29 -35.20 8.19 2.47
C LEU A 29 -35.03 6.71 2.88
N LEU A 30 -35.30 6.36 4.14
CA LEU A 30 -35.18 5.00 4.64
C LEU A 30 -36.19 4.05 3.99
N LYS A 31 -37.44 4.50 3.83
CA LYS A 31 -38.52 3.67 3.28
C LYS A 31 -38.38 3.49 1.77
N TYR A 32 -38.01 4.53 1.02
CA TYR A 32 -38.09 4.52 -0.44
C TYR A 32 -36.75 4.57 -1.16
N LEU A 33 -35.67 5.06 -0.55
CA LEU A 33 -34.41 5.36 -1.26
C LEU A 33 -33.15 4.76 -0.61
N PHE A 34 -33.31 3.94 0.43
CA PHE A 34 -32.18 3.40 1.18
C PHE A 34 -31.26 2.53 0.31
N GLY A 35 -31.81 1.76 -0.64
CA GLY A 35 -31.03 1.00 -1.61
C GLY A 35 -30.11 1.87 -2.46
N ILE A 36 -30.59 3.03 -2.93
CA ILE A 36 -29.79 4.00 -3.70
C ILE A 36 -28.71 4.64 -2.81
N ILE A 37 -29.08 5.11 -1.61
CA ILE A 37 -28.16 5.81 -0.72
C ILE A 37 -27.02 4.88 -0.29
N SER A 38 -27.35 3.66 0.16
CA SER A 38 -26.36 2.66 0.56
C SER A 38 -25.42 2.30 -0.60
N PHE A 39 -25.93 2.20 -1.83
CA PHE A 39 -25.10 2.00 -3.01
C PHE A 39 -24.10 3.15 -3.20
N PHE A 40 -24.53 4.41 -3.14
CA PHE A 40 -23.62 5.54 -3.35
C PHE A 40 -22.60 5.70 -2.23
N ILE A 41 -22.93 5.36 -0.99
CA ILE A 41 -21.97 5.33 0.13
C ILE A 41 -20.87 4.29 -0.19
N ILE A 42 -21.26 3.08 -0.55
CA ILE A 42 -20.30 2.01 -0.88
C ILE A 42 -19.49 2.36 -2.13
N ALA A 43 -20.14 2.88 -3.17
CA ALA A 43 -19.47 3.33 -4.38
C ALA A 43 -18.43 4.41 -4.08
N THR A 44 -18.75 5.38 -3.22
CA THR A 44 -17.81 6.43 -2.80
C THR A 44 -16.61 5.86 -2.07
N ILE A 45 -16.81 4.91 -1.15
CA ILE A 45 -15.72 4.25 -0.43
C ILE A 45 -14.81 3.49 -1.40
N ILE A 46 -15.39 2.74 -2.35
CA ILE A 46 -14.65 1.98 -3.37
C ILE A 46 -13.83 2.92 -4.27
N VAL A 47 -14.43 4.04 -4.70
CA VAL A 47 -13.77 5.04 -5.55
C VAL A 47 -12.63 5.76 -4.80
N HIS A 48 -12.87 6.16 -3.56
CA HIS A 48 -11.94 6.97 -2.80
C HIS A 48 -10.71 6.18 -2.34
N ARG A 49 -10.88 4.90 -1.97
CA ARG A 49 -9.76 3.98 -1.67
C ARG A 49 -8.88 3.65 -2.88
N GLY A 50 -9.23 4.14 -4.06
CA GLY A 50 -8.56 3.83 -5.32
C GLY A 50 -7.91 5.01 -6.04
N ARG A 51 -7.72 6.17 -5.42
CA ARG A 51 -7.04 7.31 -6.05
C ARG A 51 -5.56 7.31 -5.69
N ILE A 52 -4.71 6.75 -6.55
CA ILE A 52 -3.25 6.92 -6.47
C ILE A 52 -2.76 7.84 -7.62
N HIS A 53 -3.41 7.84 -8.80
CA HIS A 53 -3.20 8.86 -9.84
C HIS A 53 -4.40 9.81 -10.05
N THR A 54 -4.13 11.09 -10.29
CA THR A 54 -5.14 12.15 -10.53
C THR A 54 -5.84 12.04 -11.89
N VAL A 55 -5.20 11.35 -12.84
CA VAL A 55 -5.66 11.24 -14.24
C VAL A 55 -6.38 9.92 -14.54
N HIS A 56 -6.13 8.88 -13.73
CA HIS A 56 -6.65 7.53 -13.92
C HIS A 56 -7.21 6.99 -12.60
N PHE A 57 -8.49 6.59 -12.58
CA PHE A 57 -9.09 6.02 -11.37
C PHE A 57 -8.60 4.58 -11.14
N GLU A 58 -7.42 4.44 -10.54
CA GLU A 58 -6.71 3.18 -10.30
C GLU A 58 -7.55 2.15 -9.53
N GLY A 59 -8.44 2.60 -8.64
CA GLY A 59 -9.42 1.77 -7.94
C GLY A 59 -10.29 0.93 -8.84
N TYR A 60 -10.64 1.44 -10.02
CA TYR A 60 -11.44 0.72 -11.00
C TYR A 60 -10.63 -0.28 -11.82
N PHE A 61 -9.30 -0.23 -11.81
CA PHE A 61 -8.47 -1.21 -12.50
C PHE A 61 -8.32 -2.52 -11.73
N LYS A 62 -8.67 -2.54 -10.44
CA LYS A 62 -8.72 -3.77 -9.66
C LYS A 62 -10.00 -4.56 -10.03
N PRO A 63 -9.89 -5.78 -10.58
CA PRO A 63 -11.05 -6.54 -11.06
C PRO A 63 -12.09 -6.80 -9.95
N ARG A 64 -11.62 -6.91 -8.70
CA ARG A 64 -12.48 -7.10 -7.51
C ARG A 64 -13.36 -5.89 -7.20
N ALA A 65 -12.86 -4.66 -7.39
CA ALA A 65 -13.61 -3.44 -7.10
C ALA A 65 -14.75 -3.22 -8.12
N VAL A 66 -14.47 -3.51 -9.39
CA VAL A 66 -15.46 -3.49 -10.48
C VAL A 66 -16.56 -4.53 -10.26
N LEU A 67 -16.18 -5.75 -9.88
CA LEU A 67 -17.12 -6.82 -9.53
C LEU A 67 -17.96 -6.46 -8.30
N MET A 68 -17.35 -5.92 -7.26
CA MET A 68 -18.05 -5.46 -6.05
C MET A 68 -19.07 -4.36 -6.37
N LEU A 69 -18.72 -3.41 -7.24
CA LEU A 69 -19.61 -2.34 -7.65
C LEU A 69 -20.78 -2.84 -8.52
N ALA A 70 -20.51 -3.77 -9.44
CA ALA A 70 -21.54 -4.41 -10.24
C ALA A 70 -22.51 -5.23 -9.36
N PHE A 71 -21.97 -5.98 -8.40
CA PHE A 71 -22.78 -6.77 -7.48
C PHE A 71 -23.61 -5.88 -6.55
N SER A 72 -23.01 -4.82 -5.98
CA SER A 72 -23.72 -3.93 -5.05
C SER A 72 -24.86 -3.16 -5.70
N ALA A 73 -24.76 -2.86 -7.01
CA ALA A 73 -25.81 -2.21 -7.78
C ALA A 73 -27.13 -2.99 -7.82
N PHE A 74 -27.08 -4.31 -7.61
CA PHE A 74 -28.28 -5.17 -7.52
C PHE A 74 -28.53 -5.65 -6.09
N ALA A 75 -27.48 -6.03 -5.37
CA ALA A 75 -27.60 -6.61 -4.03
C ALA A 75 -28.20 -5.63 -3.02
N LEU A 76 -27.83 -4.35 -3.06
CA LEU A 76 -28.34 -3.37 -2.10
C LEU A 76 -29.80 -2.97 -2.37
N PRO A 77 -30.19 -2.67 -3.63
CA PRO A 77 -31.61 -2.51 -3.97
C PRO A 77 -32.45 -3.74 -3.66
N LEU A 78 -31.93 -4.95 -3.93
CA LEU A 78 -32.62 -6.20 -3.63
C LEU A 78 -32.82 -6.40 -2.13
N LEU A 79 -31.77 -6.17 -1.33
CA LEU A 79 -31.84 -6.29 0.13
C LEU A 79 -32.83 -5.27 0.71
N HIS A 80 -32.81 -4.03 0.20
CA HIS A 80 -33.78 -3.01 0.61
C HIS A 80 -35.22 -3.39 0.25
N ALA A 81 -35.46 -3.85 -0.97
CA ALA A 81 -36.77 -4.31 -1.40
C ALA A 81 -37.26 -5.53 -0.62
N PHE A 82 -36.35 -6.48 -0.30
CA PHE A 82 -36.67 -7.62 0.55
C PHE A 82 -37.06 -7.18 1.97
N MET A 83 -36.35 -6.21 2.54
CA MET A 83 -36.74 -5.62 3.83
C MET A 83 -38.10 -4.94 3.75
N VAL A 84 -38.41 -4.22 2.68
CA VAL A 84 -39.74 -3.61 2.48
C VAL A 84 -40.83 -4.69 2.35
N PHE A 85 -40.57 -5.76 1.59
CA PHE A 85 -41.47 -6.90 1.43
C PHE A 85 -41.88 -7.56 2.75
N LEU A 86 -41.00 -7.58 3.77
CA LEU A 86 -41.34 -8.12 5.09
C LEU A 86 -42.46 -7.32 5.81
N TYR A 87 -42.74 -6.09 5.38
CA TYR A 87 -43.69 -5.18 6.03
C TYR A 87 -44.80 -4.66 5.09
N THR A 88 -44.80 -5.04 3.81
CA THR A 88 -45.74 -4.53 2.80
C THR A 88 -46.02 -5.57 1.70
N ASP A 89 -46.95 -5.26 0.78
CA ASP A 89 -47.28 -6.13 -0.34
C ASP A 89 -46.14 -6.31 -1.36
N PHE A 90 -46.20 -7.45 -2.08
CA PHE A 90 -45.23 -7.80 -3.12
C PHE A 90 -45.11 -6.75 -4.22
N ASP A 91 -46.23 -6.24 -4.74
CA ASP A 91 -46.23 -5.26 -5.83
C ASP A 91 -45.52 -3.97 -5.44
N PHE A 92 -45.71 -3.53 -4.20
CA PHE A 92 -45.04 -2.35 -3.67
C PHE A 92 -43.53 -2.59 -3.50
N ALA A 93 -43.13 -3.75 -2.97
CA ALA A 93 -41.72 -4.12 -2.87
C ALA A 93 -41.03 -4.22 -4.24
N LEU A 94 -41.74 -4.73 -5.25
CA LEU A 94 -41.25 -4.81 -6.63
C LEU A 94 -41.02 -3.41 -7.22
N ILE A 95 -41.96 -2.48 -7.03
CA ILE A 95 -41.80 -1.09 -7.47
C ILE A 95 -40.60 -0.44 -6.80
N VAL A 96 -40.45 -0.63 -5.47
CA VAL A 96 -39.29 -0.11 -4.72
C VAL A 96 -37.99 -0.70 -5.25
N PHE A 97 -37.95 -2.01 -5.56
CA PHE A 97 -36.79 -2.65 -6.17
C PHE A 97 -36.43 -2.00 -7.51
N VAL A 98 -37.39 -1.87 -8.43
CA VAL A 98 -37.13 -1.33 -9.78
C VAL A 98 -36.58 0.09 -9.69
N ILE A 99 -37.19 0.96 -8.88
CA ILE A 99 -36.73 2.34 -8.69
C ILE A 99 -35.33 2.37 -8.06
N ASN A 100 -35.09 1.56 -7.02
CA ASN A 100 -33.80 1.54 -6.33
C ASN A 100 -32.71 0.85 -7.13
N ALA A 101 -33.03 -0.03 -8.07
CA ALA A 101 -32.06 -0.68 -8.95
C ALA A 101 -31.74 0.18 -10.17
N LEU A 102 -32.71 0.92 -10.72
CA LEU A 102 -32.52 1.69 -11.94
C LEU A 102 -31.34 2.66 -11.84
N VAL A 103 -31.28 3.46 -10.77
CA VAL A 103 -30.23 4.48 -10.61
C VAL A 103 -28.83 3.86 -10.43
N PRO A 104 -28.60 2.93 -9.48
CA PRO A 104 -27.33 2.22 -9.34
C PRO A 104 -26.90 1.48 -10.60
N VAL A 105 -27.82 0.79 -11.28
CA VAL A 105 -27.50 0.01 -12.48
C VAL A 105 -27.10 0.91 -13.64
N VAL A 106 -27.84 1.99 -13.90
CA VAL A 106 -27.51 2.96 -14.96
C VAL A 106 -26.17 3.64 -14.65
N TRP A 107 -25.97 4.08 -13.40
CA TRP A 107 -24.72 4.72 -13.00
C TRP A 107 -23.53 3.76 -13.11
N THR A 108 -23.68 2.53 -12.60
CA THR A 108 -22.67 1.47 -12.69
C THR A 108 -22.33 1.17 -14.14
N THR A 109 -23.34 0.99 -14.99
CA THR A 109 -23.14 0.70 -16.41
C THR A 109 -22.33 1.82 -17.09
N LYS A 110 -22.68 3.09 -16.84
CA LYS A 110 -21.92 4.24 -17.33
C LYS A 110 -20.47 4.22 -16.86
N VAL A 111 -20.24 3.92 -15.58
CA VAL A 111 -18.90 3.80 -14.99
C VAL A 111 -18.11 2.64 -15.61
N LEU A 112 -18.73 1.48 -15.84
CA LEU A 112 -18.09 0.32 -16.47
C LEU A 112 -17.69 0.60 -17.92
N PHE A 113 -18.54 1.31 -18.68
CA PHE A 113 -18.21 1.74 -20.04
C PHE A 113 -17.05 2.75 -20.04
N ALA A 114 -17.11 3.75 -19.16
CA ALA A 114 -16.02 4.71 -18.99
C ALA A 114 -14.71 3.98 -18.62
N HIS A 115 -14.78 3.03 -17.69
CA HIS A 115 -13.65 2.21 -17.26
C HIS A 115 -13.07 1.38 -18.42
N ARG A 116 -13.90 0.69 -19.22
CA ARG A 116 -13.41 -0.06 -20.38
C ARG A 116 -12.66 0.83 -21.37
N ARG A 117 -13.18 2.03 -21.62
CA ARG A 117 -12.54 3.01 -22.52
C ARG A 117 -11.23 3.54 -21.94
N GLN A 118 -11.22 3.88 -20.65
CA GLN A 118 -10.02 4.34 -19.93
C GLN A 118 -8.97 3.23 -19.83
N LYS A 119 -9.38 1.99 -19.56
CA LYS A 119 -8.49 0.83 -19.49
C LYS A 119 -7.78 0.61 -20.81
N LYS A 120 -8.51 0.69 -21.92
CA LYS A 120 -7.90 0.58 -23.25
C LYS A 120 -6.89 1.69 -23.50
N ARG A 121 -7.20 2.94 -23.14
CA ARG A 121 -6.27 4.07 -23.30
C ARG A 121 -5.03 3.93 -22.44
N TYR A 122 -5.20 3.55 -21.18
CA TYR A 122 -4.11 3.33 -20.23
C TYR A 122 -3.02 2.39 -20.78
N PHE A 123 -3.41 1.24 -21.33
CA PHE A 123 -2.45 0.32 -21.98
C PHE A 123 -1.92 0.84 -23.32
N LEU A 124 -2.73 1.58 -24.09
CA LEU A 124 -2.28 2.16 -25.36
C LEU A 124 -1.27 3.30 -25.17
N GLU A 125 -1.39 4.03 -24.07
CA GLU A 125 -0.53 5.16 -23.71
C GLU A 125 0.72 4.68 -22.93
N GLY A 126 0.77 3.40 -22.53
CA GLY A 126 1.91 2.80 -21.84
C GLY A 126 1.98 3.14 -20.35
N HIS A 127 0.89 3.62 -19.75
CA HIS A 127 0.85 3.98 -18.33
C HIS A 127 1.09 2.78 -17.39
N ASP A 128 0.83 1.56 -17.85
CA ASP A 128 1.21 0.35 -17.10
C ASP A 128 2.72 0.19 -16.95
N LEU A 129 3.49 0.56 -17.99
CA LEU A 129 4.95 0.58 -17.95
C LEU A 129 5.47 1.75 -17.09
N GLU A 130 4.81 2.90 -17.12
CA GLU A 130 5.15 4.03 -16.24
C GLU A 130 5.01 3.64 -14.76
N ASP A 131 3.90 3.00 -14.39
CA ASP A 131 3.66 2.53 -13.03
C ASP A 131 4.66 1.45 -12.60
N LEU A 132 5.04 0.56 -13.52
CA LEU A 132 6.09 -0.44 -13.30
C LEU A 132 7.44 0.24 -13.03
N ILE A 133 7.82 1.23 -13.85
CA ILE A 133 9.06 1.99 -13.69
C ILE A 133 9.06 2.75 -12.36
N GLU A 134 7.97 3.43 -12.01
CA GLU A 134 7.87 4.19 -10.77
C GLU A 134 7.99 3.27 -9.54
N ARG A 135 7.35 2.09 -9.59
CA ARG A 135 7.46 1.07 -8.54
C ARG A 135 8.90 0.62 -8.34
N TRP A 136 9.63 0.33 -9.42
CA TRP A 136 11.01 -0.13 -9.34
C TRP A 136 11.99 0.96 -8.96
N LYS A 137 11.72 2.22 -9.30
CA LYS A 137 12.46 3.37 -8.76
C LYS A 137 12.31 3.46 -7.24
N LYS A 138 11.10 3.24 -6.68
CA LYS A 138 10.89 3.20 -5.23
C LYS A 138 11.68 2.06 -4.56
N TRP A 139 11.74 0.90 -5.20
CA TRP A 139 12.56 -0.22 -4.73
C TRP A 139 14.06 0.08 -4.75
N SER A 140 14.56 0.70 -5.83
CA SER A 140 15.96 1.14 -5.93
C SER A 140 16.32 2.12 -4.80
N VAL A 141 15.48 3.12 -4.53
CA VAL A 141 15.67 4.06 -3.42
C VAL A 141 15.64 3.34 -2.07
N ALA A 142 14.72 2.41 -1.85
CA ALA A 142 14.65 1.64 -0.61
C ALA A 142 15.91 0.79 -0.39
N LEU A 143 16.43 0.15 -1.43
CA LEU A 143 17.68 -0.61 -1.36
C LEU A 143 18.89 0.30 -1.10
N GLN A 144 18.91 1.51 -1.67
CA GLN A 144 19.96 2.48 -1.38
C GLN A 144 19.94 2.92 0.10
N LEU A 145 18.75 3.17 0.67
CA LEU A 145 18.63 3.48 2.09
C LEU A 145 19.11 2.34 2.99
N GLU A 146 18.84 1.09 2.60
CA GLU A 146 19.34 -0.09 3.30
C GLU A 146 20.85 -0.26 3.17
N LEU A 147 21.41 0.02 1.99
CA LEU A 147 22.85 0.04 1.78
C LEU A 147 23.51 1.09 2.68
N ASP A 148 22.94 2.29 2.75
CA ASP A 148 23.42 3.38 3.60
C ASP A 148 23.33 2.99 5.07
N ALA A 149 22.22 2.39 5.51
CA ALA A 149 22.04 1.88 6.87
C ALA A 149 23.07 0.82 7.23
N LEU A 150 23.27 -0.19 6.38
CA LEU A 150 24.29 -1.22 6.58
C LEU A 150 25.71 -0.62 6.60
N SER A 151 26.00 0.33 5.71
CA SER A 151 27.30 1.01 5.68
C SER A 151 27.58 1.75 6.99
N SER A 152 26.53 2.36 7.57
CA SER A 152 26.59 3.13 8.83
C SER A 152 26.73 2.27 10.08
N LEU A 153 26.45 0.96 9.99
CA LEU A 153 26.72 0.03 11.09
C LEU A 153 28.21 0.04 11.40
N GLN A 154 28.55 0.68 12.52
CA GLN A 154 29.87 0.62 13.11
C GLN A 154 30.05 -0.74 13.77
N ILE A 155 30.46 -1.73 12.97
CA ILE A 155 31.08 -2.93 13.49
C ILE A 155 32.51 -2.51 13.78
N SER A 156 32.87 -2.35 15.06
CA SER A 156 34.26 -2.08 15.43
C SER A 156 35.11 -3.17 14.80
N SER A 157 35.95 -2.79 13.84
CA SER A 157 36.96 -3.67 13.25
C SER A 157 37.88 -4.18 14.36
N ASP A 158 38.62 -5.25 14.06
CA ASP A 158 39.66 -5.98 14.81
C ASP A 158 40.57 -5.20 15.80
N ASP A 159 40.43 -3.89 15.96
CA ASP A 159 41.10 -3.06 16.96
C ASP A 159 40.46 -3.25 18.33
N CYS A 160 40.76 -4.39 18.95
CA CYS A 160 40.85 -4.43 20.40
C CYS A 160 41.76 -3.29 20.84
N GLU A 161 41.28 -2.46 21.74
CA GLU A 161 42.07 -1.41 22.37
C GLU A 161 43.33 -2.04 23.00
N PRO A 162 44.46 -1.32 23.12
CA PRO A 162 45.70 -1.89 23.63
C PRO A 162 45.57 -2.56 25.02
N TRP A 163 44.58 -2.16 25.82
CA TRP A 163 44.25 -2.78 27.11
C TRP A 163 43.45 -4.08 26.95
N GLU A 164 42.58 -4.20 25.95
CA GLU A 164 41.79 -5.40 25.64
C GLU A 164 42.69 -6.53 25.13
N ARG A 165 43.67 -6.19 24.28
CA ARG A 165 44.69 -7.15 23.81
C ARG A 165 45.52 -7.71 24.97
N LYS A 166 45.84 -6.88 25.97
CA LYS A 166 46.58 -7.33 27.17
C LYS A 166 45.77 -8.26 28.06
N LEU A 167 44.43 -8.17 28.02
CA LEU A 167 43.51 -9.06 28.73
C LEU A 167 43.17 -10.32 27.93
N GLY A 168 43.68 -10.47 26.70
CA GLY A 168 43.35 -11.60 25.81
C GLY A 168 41.92 -11.54 25.29
N LEU A 169 41.29 -10.36 25.32
CA LEU A 169 39.96 -10.15 24.75
C LEU A 169 40.08 -10.09 23.22
N GLY A 170 39.33 -10.94 22.54
CA GLY A 170 39.19 -10.91 21.08
C GLY A 170 38.24 -9.80 20.62
N PRO A 171 38.05 -9.63 19.30
CA PRO A 171 37.15 -8.62 18.76
C PRO A 171 35.71 -8.83 19.26
N LEU A 172 35.02 -7.71 19.52
CA LEU A 172 33.63 -7.68 20.00
C LEU A 172 32.64 -8.39 19.04
N PHE A 173 32.98 -8.46 17.75
CA PHE A 173 32.21 -9.17 16.73
C PHE A 173 33.10 -10.18 15.99
N PRO A 174 32.63 -11.41 15.76
CA PRO A 174 33.32 -12.39 14.92
C PRO A 174 33.62 -11.84 13.52
N LYS A 175 34.77 -12.23 12.93
CA LYS A 175 35.17 -11.89 11.55
C LYS A 175 34.10 -12.27 10.51
N ASP A 176 33.32 -13.29 10.82
CA ASP A 176 32.23 -13.77 9.97
C ASP A 176 31.12 -12.71 9.82
N ILE A 177 30.84 -11.88 10.83
CA ILE A 177 29.80 -10.84 10.75
C ILE A 177 30.24 -9.68 9.83
N THR A 178 31.50 -9.26 9.92
CA THR A 178 32.05 -8.22 9.03
C THR A 178 32.04 -8.69 7.57
N LYS A 179 32.40 -9.96 7.34
CA LYS A 179 32.34 -10.57 6.01
C LYS A 179 30.89 -10.71 5.51
N GLU A 180 29.97 -11.17 6.35
CA GLU A 180 28.54 -11.26 6.04
C GLU A 180 27.94 -9.89 5.70
N LYS A 181 28.37 -8.82 6.40
CA LYS A 181 28.03 -7.42 6.08
C LYS A 181 28.50 -7.05 4.67
N GLU A 182 29.79 -7.24 4.38
CA GLU A 182 30.37 -6.90 3.08
C GLU A 182 29.69 -7.66 1.93
N GLU A 183 29.49 -8.97 2.09
CA GLU A 183 28.77 -9.81 1.13
C GLU A 183 27.34 -9.31 0.91
N THR A 184 26.64 -8.91 1.98
CA THR A 184 25.26 -8.40 1.88
C THR A 184 25.23 -7.04 1.19
N MET A 185 26.19 -6.16 1.46
CA MET A 185 26.33 -4.87 0.77
C MET A 185 26.59 -5.06 -0.73
N ASP A 186 27.45 -6.01 -1.10
CA ASP A 186 27.74 -6.32 -2.51
C ASP A 186 26.53 -6.96 -3.21
N MET A 187 25.75 -7.80 -2.52
CA MET A 187 24.47 -8.30 -3.03
C MET A 187 23.47 -7.16 -3.29
N ILE A 188 23.37 -6.18 -2.39
CA ILE A 188 22.50 -5.01 -2.57
C ILE A 188 22.94 -4.18 -3.78
N LYS A 189 24.24 -3.89 -3.93
CA LYS A 189 24.77 -3.17 -5.09
C LYS A 189 24.51 -3.91 -6.40
N GLY A 190 24.78 -5.21 -6.43
CA GLY A 190 24.52 -6.05 -7.61
C GLY A 190 23.03 -6.06 -7.99
N LEU A 191 22.14 -6.10 -6.99
CA LEU A 191 20.70 -6.00 -7.20
C LEU A 191 20.27 -4.61 -7.68
N GLY A 192 20.89 -3.55 -7.16
CA GLY A 192 20.70 -2.18 -7.63
C GLY A 192 20.95 -2.04 -9.13
N ASN A 193 22.08 -2.54 -9.62
CA ASN A 193 22.41 -2.54 -11.05
C ASN A 193 21.38 -3.33 -11.88
N ARG A 194 20.94 -4.50 -11.39
CA ARG A 194 19.89 -5.29 -12.07
C ARG A 194 18.56 -4.54 -12.16
N ILE A 195 18.21 -3.78 -11.13
CA ILE A 195 17.00 -2.95 -11.12
C ILE A 195 17.13 -1.79 -12.10
N GLU A 196 18.29 -1.15 -12.18
CA GLU A 196 18.55 -0.10 -13.16
C GLU A 196 18.45 -0.62 -14.60
N ASP A 197 19.04 -1.78 -14.89
CA ASP A 197 18.90 -2.45 -16.18
C ASP A 197 17.44 -2.78 -16.51
N PHE A 198 16.69 -3.28 -15.53
CA PHE A 198 15.26 -3.56 -15.67
C PHE A 198 14.46 -2.27 -15.97
N ILE A 199 14.72 -1.19 -15.24
CA ILE A 199 14.10 0.12 -15.47
C ILE A 199 14.43 0.63 -16.88
N ALA A 200 15.69 0.51 -17.33
CA ALA A 200 16.11 0.93 -18.66
C ALA A 200 15.41 0.12 -19.77
N LYS A 201 15.27 -1.19 -19.60
CA LYS A 201 14.49 -2.05 -20.52
C LYS A 201 13.02 -1.62 -20.58
N ALA A 202 12.39 -1.38 -19.42
CA ALA A 202 11.01 -0.92 -19.34
C ALA A 202 10.82 0.48 -19.96
N GLN A 203 11.77 1.40 -19.76
CA GLN A 203 11.77 2.73 -20.38
C GLN A 203 11.87 2.63 -21.91
N LYS A 204 12.73 1.75 -22.43
CA LYS A 204 12.82 1.51 -23.87
C LYS A 204 11.51 0.97 -24.43
N ALA A 205 10.86 0.04 -23.72
CA ALA A 205 9.54 -0.46 -24.10
C ALA A 205 8.49 0.66 -24.08
N LEU A 206 8.49 1.53 -23.07
CA LEU A 206 7.59 2.68 -22.98
C LEU A 206 7.79 3.64 -24.16
N MET A 207 9.03 3.97 -24.53
CA MET A 207 9.32 4.82 -25.69
C MET A 207 8.79 4.22 -27.00
N LEU A 208 8.87 2.90 -27.18
CA LEU A 208 8.31 2.22 -28.35
C LEU A 208 6.78 2.30 -28.40
N VAL A 209 6.11 2.22 -27.25
CA VAL A 209 4.65 2.37 -27.15
C VAL A 209 4.23 3.81 -27.43
N GLN A 210 4.89 4.79 -26.79
CA GLN A 210 4.58 6.22 -26.97
C GLN A 210 4.84 6.71 -28.41
N SER A 211 5.88 6.18 -29.07
CA SER A 211 6.16 6.46 -30.49
C SER A 211 5.25 5.71 -31.47
N LYS A 212 4.32 4.87 -30.98
CA LYS A 212 3.43 4.00 -31.77
C LYS A 212 4.18 3.01 -32.67
N GLN A 213 5.44 2.70 -32.35
CA GLN A 213 6.29 1.80 -33.12
C GLN A 213 6.23 0.35 -32.62
N GLY A 214 5.63 0.10 -31.45
CA GLY A 214 5.47 -1.24 -30.88
C GLY A 214 4.27 -1.36 -29.94
N ARG A 215 4.05 -2.59 -29.47
CA ARG A 215 3.14 -2.90 -28.36
C ARG A 215 3.96 -3.63 -27.31
N ALA A 216 4.02 -3.07 -26.11
CA ALA A 216 4.60 -3.68 -24.94
C ALA A 216 3.69 -3.39 -23.75
N SER A 217 3.67 -4.28 -22.77
CA SER A 217 2.92 -4.12 -21.54
C SER A 217 3.77 -4.55 -20.35
N ALA A 218 3.46 -4.03 -19.16
CA ALA A 218 4.07 -4.48 -17.91
C ALA A 218 3.96 -6.01 -17.72
N SER A 219 2.91 -6.64 -18.27
CA SER A 219 2.76 -8.10 -18.21
C SER A 219 3.87 -8.88 -18.92
N ASP A 220 4.53 -8.28 -19.92
CA ASP A 220 5.67 -8.89 -20.62
C ASP A 220 6.89 -9.01 -19.70
N PHE A 221 6.94 -8.22 -18.63
CA PHE A 221 8.01 -8.21 -17.63
C PHE A 221 7.68 -9.03 -16.37
N ALA A 222 6.51 -9.65 -16.28
CA ALA A 222 6.00 -10.24 -15.04
C ALA A 222 6.90 -11.34 -14.43
N SER A 223 7.58 -12.12 -15.28
CA SER A 223 8.52 -13.14 -14.80
C SER A 223 9.80 -12.54 -14.20
N GLU A 224 10.37 -11.55 -14.88
CA GLU A 224 11.59 -10.84 -14.43
C GLU A 224 11.27 -9.98 -13.19
N GLU A 225 10.11 -9.34 -13.14
CA GLU A 225 9.60 -8.61 -11.97
C GLU A 225 9.51 -9.53 -10.75
N LYS A 226 8.91 -10.72 -10.89
CA LYS A 226 8.76 -11.67 -9.78
C LYS A 226 10.11 -12.19 -9.28
N GLU A 227 11.05 -12.43 -10.18
CA GLU A 227 12.41 -12.85 -9.80
C GLU A 227 13.13 -11.76 -9.01
N LEU A 228 13.10 -10.51 -9.51
CA LEU A 228 13.70 -9.37 -8.83
C LEU A 228 13.04 -9.11 -7.47
N GLU A 229 11.71 -9.21 -7.38
CA GLU A 229 11.00 -8.99 -6.11
C GLU A 229 11.42 -10.02 -5.05
N ASN A 230 11.58 -11.28 -5.45
CA ASN A 230 12.06 -12.33 -4.56
C ASN A 230 13.51 -12.08 -4.13
N ALA A 231 14.37 -11.64 -5.04
CA ALA A 231 15.75 -11.27 -4.73
C ALA A 231 15.80 -10.10 -3.73
N CYS A 232 15.02 -9.04 -3.96
CA CYS A 232 14.89 -7.91 -3.02
C CYS A 232 14.45 -8.38 -1.64
N LYS A 233 13.38 -9.18 -1.56
CA LYS A 233 12.88 -9.70 -0.28
C LYS A 233 13.91 -10.54 0.46
N SER A 234 14.63 -11.41 -0.27
CA SER A 234 15.70 -12.23 0.31
C SER A 234 16.81 -11.37 0.89
N VAL A 235 17.28 -10.37 0.14
CA VAL A 235 18.36 -9.48 0.58
C VAL A 235 17.93 -8.61 1.75
N LEU A 236 16.72 -8.04 1.73
CA LEU A 236 16.17 -7.28 2.86
C LEU A 236 16.04 -8.13 4.12
N SER A 237 15.60 -9.39 3.99
CA SER A 237 15.51 -10.30 5.14
C SER A 237 16.89 -10.60 5.73
N LYS A 238 17.91 -10.77 4.89
CA LYS A 238 19.31 -10.97 5.32
C LYS A 238 19.88 -9.71 5.98
N SER A 239 19.67 -8.53 5.37
CA SER A 239 20.05 -7.22 5.94
C SER A 239 19.46 -7.04 7.33
N LYS A 240 18.14 -7.25 7.48
CA LYS A 240 17.45 -7.11 8.75
C LYS A 240 17.97 -8.08 9.81
N SER A 241 18.18 -9.36 9.45
CA SER A 241 18.75 -10.35 10.37
C SER A 241 20.13 -9.91 10.87
N LEU A 242 20.97 -9.39 9.97
CA LEU A 242 22.31 -8.93 10.32
C LEU A 242 22.27 -7.70 11.25
N VAL A 243 21.40 -6.73 10.95
CA VAL A 243 21.16 -5.56 11.80
C VAL A 243 20.69 -5.98 13.19
N ASP A 244 19.69 -6.88 13.26
CA ASP A 244 19.16 -7.40 14.51
C ASP A 244 20.25 -8.15 15.31
N GLU A 245 21.09 -8.96 14.67
CA GLU A 245 22.23 -9.65 15.31
C GLU A 245 23.28 -8.68 15.88
N VAL A 246 23.60 -7.60 15.16
CA VAL A 246 24.56 -6.58 15.61
C VAL A 246 24.01 -5.77 16.79
N TYR A 247 22.73 -5.37 16.76
CA TYR A 247 22.12 -4.60 17.85
C TYR A 247 21.77 -5.43 19.08
N SER A 248 21.37 -6.69 18.91
CA SER A 248 21.03 -7.59 20.01
C SER A 248 22.25 -8.20 20.69
N GLY A 249 23.41 -8.19 20.04
CA GLY A 249 24.64 -8.81 20.56
C GLY A 249 24.55 -10.34 20.64
N VAL A 250 23.60 -10.98 19.95
CA VAL A 250 23.32 -12.43 20.04
C VAL A 250 24.51 -13.29 19.57
N ARG A 251 25.38 -12.75 18.70
CA ARG A 251 26.65 -13.39 18.29
C ARG A 251 27.89 -12.71 18.89
N ALA A 252 27.73 -11.76 19.81
CA ALA A 252 28.87 -11.35 20.62
C ALA A 252 29.35 -12.63 21.32
N PRO A 253 30.67 -12.93 21.34
CA PRO A 253 31.14 -14.07 22.10
C PRO A 253 30.53 -13.93 23.50
N GLU A 254 29.75 -14.94 23.94
CA GLU A 254 29.63 -15.16 25.38
C GLU A 254 31.06 -15.05 25.87
N TRP A 255 31.31 -14.17 26.85
CA TRP A 255 32.65 -14.00 27.35
C TRP A 255 32.99 -15.32 28.07
N GLU A 256 33.36 -16.34 27.28
CA GLU A 256 33.92 -17.64 27.59
C GLU A 256 35.32 -17.38 28.13
N ASP A 257 35.37 -16.59 29.21
CA ASP A 257 36.08 -16.86 30.42
C ASP A 257 36.09 -15.55 31.22
N MET A 258 35.03 -15.31 32.00
CA MET A 258 35.13 -14.54 33.25
C MET A 258 36.37 -14.96 34.09
N ALA A 259 36.89 -16.18 33.88
CA ALA A 259 38.16 -16.68 34.40
C ALA A 259 39.41 -16.02 33.76
N MET A 260 39.43 -15.76 32.45
CA MET A 260 40.50 -15.07 31.72
C MET A 260 40.51 -13.59 32.09
N LEU A 261 39.34 -12.97 32.23
CA LEU A 261 39.21 -11.59 32.68
C LEU A 261 39.69 -11.43 34.13
N LYS A 262 39.32 -12.36 35.04
CA LYS A 262 39.89 -12.43 36.41
C LYS A 262 41.39 -12.66 36.42
N LYS A 263 41.92 -13.50 35.53
CA LYS A 263 43.36 -13.82 35.43
C LYS A 263 44.17 -12.67 34.86
N GLY A 264 43.63 -11.94 33.88
CA GLY A 264 44.17 -10.72 33.31
C GLY A 264 44.18 -9.57 34.31
N MET A 265 43.08 -9.33 35.02
CA MET A 265 43.01 -8.31 36.09
C MET A 265 44.03 -8.57 37.21
N ARG A 266 44.24 -9.83 37.62
CA ARG A 266 45.29 -10.18 38.61
C ARG A 266 46.71 -9.91 38.12
N LYS A 267 46.95 -9.95 36.81
CA LYS A 267 48.27 -9.68 36.22
C LYS A 267 48.56 -8.19 36.02
N VAL A 268 47.53 -7.36 35.91
CA VAL A 268 47.64 -5.91 35.74
C VAL A 268 47.69 -5.18 37.10
N LEU A 269 47.13 -5.79 38.15
CA LEU A 269 47.10 -5.25 39.51
C LEU A 269 48.25 -5.76 40.41
N ALA A 270 49.18 -6.54 39.87
CA ALA A 270 50.39 -7.01 40.53
C ALA A 270 51.63 -6.36 39.89
#